data_AF-A0A2H4Y3J9-F1
#
_entry.id   AF-A0A2H4Y3J9-F1
#
_cell.length_a   1.000
_cell.length_b   1.000
_cell.length_c   1.000
_cell.angle_alpha   90.00
_cell.angle_beta   90.00
_cell.angle_gamma   90.00
#
_symmetry.space_group_name_H-M   'P 1'
#
loop_
_entity.id
_entity.type
_entity.pdbx_description
1 polymer ?
#
loop_
_entity_poly.entity_id
_entity_poly.type
_entity_poly.pdbx_seq_one_letter_code
_entity_poly.pdbx_strand_id
1 'polypeptide(L)'
;LLLLTDRVKAICTLNGQVVFEDVFTEKFGPLKRMVKDPNTGQVWIHTERAVFRYHVQRESRDVWKMYMSMGKFELAKEYCKDRPECMDIVLAKEAEHCFQNKKYKESAKCYALTQNYFEEIALKFIEAKQEEALMEFLLKKLSNLKSSEKIQVTLLTTWLTELYLNRLGVLESDTSKENQYQETRNEFRKFLSSHRNKECLFNNRASIHDLLASHGDTEHMVFFAVLMQDYERVVSHHCQHDDYVEALNVLSKHKDVKLFYKFSPVLMQQIPKNVVDAWITMGKRLDPKNLIPALVNYSQSAGTQQINEAIRYMEFCVYELKETEQ
;
A
#
# COMPACT_ATOMS: atom_id res chain seq x y z
N LEU A 1 -9.92 -38.25 -31.18
CA LEU A 1 -10.20 -37.92 -32.60
C LEU A 1 -11.35 -38.78 -33.08
N LEU A 2 -12.33 -38.18 -33.74
CA LEU A 2 -13.44 -38.86 -34.41
C LEU A 2 -13.33 -38.60 -35.92
N LEU A 3 -13.52 -39.66 -36.71
CA LEU A 3 -13.57 -39.60 -38.17
C LEU A 3 -15.04 -39.55 -38.60
N LEU A 4 -15.43 -38.51 -39.34
CA LEU A 4 -16.72 -38.39 -40.02
C LEU A 4 -16.48 -38.48 -41.54
N THR A 5 -17.55 -38.61 -42.32
CA THR A 5 -17.47 -38.83 -43.77
C THR A 5 -16.81 -37.68 -44.54
N ASP A 6 -16.97 -36.45 -44.05
CA ASP A 6 -16.49 -35.21 -44.67
C ASP A 6 -15.45 -34.46 -43.82
N ARG A 7 -15.21 -34.90 -42.59
CA ARG A 7 -14.41 -34.13 -41.62
C ARG A 7 -13.78 -34.99 -40.52
N VAL A 8 -12.75 -34.47 -39.90
CA VAL A 8 -12.12 -35.06 -38.70
C VAL A 8 -12.29 -34.09 -37.54
N LYS A 9 -12.77 -34.59 -36.40
CA LYS A 9 -12.96 -33.80 -35.18
C LYS A 9 -12.05 -34.29 -34.07
N ALA A 10 -11.25 -33.41 -33.49
CA ALA A 10 -10.61 -33.66 -32.21
C ALA A 10 -11.57 -33.26 -31.10
N ILE A 11 -11.97 -34.24 -30.29
CA ILE A 11 -12.85 -34.02 -29.15
C ILE A 11 -12.03 -34.17 -27.88
N CYS A 12 -12.21 -33.25 -26.94
CA CYS A 12 -11.65 -33.37 -25.61
C CYS A 12 -12.43 -34.45 -24.85
N THR A 13 -11.71 -35.46 -24.35
CA THR A 13 -12.29 -36.60 -23.64
C THR A 13 -12.97 -36.21 -22.31
N LEU A 14 -12.59 -35.07 -21.74
CA LEU A 14 -13.06 -34.63 -20.42
C LEU A 14 -14.37 -33.83 -20.46
N ASN A 15 -14.65 -33.10 -21.55
CA ASN A 15 -15.85 -32.26 -21.67
C ASN A 15 -16.68 -32.49 -22.95
N GLY A 16 -16.22 -33.35 -23.86
CA GLY A 16 -16.92 -33.64 -25.11
C GLY A 16 -16.92 -32.50 -26.14
N GLN A 17 -16.20 -31.40 -25.90
CA GLN A 17 -16.14 -30.28 -26.85
C GLN A 17 -15.16 -30.54 -27.99
N VAL A 18 -15.50 -30.03 -29.17
CA VAL A 18 -14.64 -30.09 -30.35
C VAL A 18 -13.54 -29.03 -30.21
N VAL A 19 -12.30 -29.49 -30.09
CA VAL A 19 -11.10 -28.63 -29.95
C VAL A 19 -10.51 -28.30 -31.33
N PHE A 20 -10.70 -29.17 -32.30
CA PHE A 20 -10.19 -29.01 -33.65
C PHE A 20 -11.12 -29.69 -34.67
N GLU A 21 -11.34 -29.05 -35.81
CA GLU A 21 -12.14 -29.59 -36.91
C GLU A 21 -11.36 -29.37 -38.21
N ASP A 22 -11.16 -30.45 -38.95
CA ASP A 22 -10.50 -30.43 -40.26
C ASP A 22 -11.48 -30.95 -41.30
N VAL A 23 -11.76 -30.14 -42.33
CA VAL A 23 -12.77 -30.44 -43.34
C VAL A 23 -12.07 -30.85 -44.62
N PHE A 24 -12.38 -32.05 -45.11
CA PHE A 24 -11.76 -32.59 -46.31
C PHE A 24 -12.62 -32.26 -47.52
N THR A 25 -12.01 -31.64 -48.53
CA THR A 25 -12.67 -31.36 -49.81
C THR A 25 -12.77 -32.63 -50.65
N GLU A 26 -13.83 -32.74 -51.46
CA GLU A 26 -14.11 -33.90 -52.34
C GLU A 26 -12.96 -34.27 -53.30
N LYS A 27 -12.01 -33.34 -53.52
CA LYS A 27 -10.81 -33.55 -54.34
C LYS A 27 -10.01 -34.80 -53.95
N PHE A 28 -10.03 -35.17 -52.67
CA PHE A 28 -9.25 -36.28 -52.13
C PHE A 28 -10.06 -37.59 -52.02
N GLY A 29 -11.34 -37.59 -52.38
CA GLY A 29 -12.27 -38.73 -52.21
C GLY A 29 -12.75 -38.90 -50.76
N PRO A 30 -13.69 -39.82 -50.50
CA PRO A 30 -14.23 -40.04 -49.17
C PRO A 30 -13.16 -40.58 -48.20
N LEU A 31 -13.25 -40.15 -46.94
CA LEU A 31 -12.41 -40.63 -45.85
C LEU A 31 -12.73 -42.09 -45.55
N LYS A 32 -11.75 -43.00 -45.68
CA LYS A 32 -12.00 -44.45 -45.52
C LYS A 32 -11.69 -44.94 -44.10
N ARG A 33 -10.49 -44.66 -43.59
CA ARG A 33 -10.09 -45.16 -42.26
C ARG A 33 -9.07 -44.25 -41.57
N MET A 34 -9.15 -44.25 -40.25
CA MET A 34 -8.18 -43.66 -39.32
C MET A 34 -7.49 -44.80 -38.56
N VAL A 35 -6.16 -44.79 -38.55
CA VAL A 35 -5.33 -45.79 -37.87
C VAL A 35 -4.33 -45.06 -36.97
N LYS A 36 -4.18 -45.53 -35.73
CA LYS A 36 -3.14 -45.04 -34.81
C LYS A 36 -1.96 -45.99 -34.86
N ASP A 37 -0.77 -45.45 -35.10
CA ASP A 37 0.47 -46.21 -35.00
C ASP A 37 0.77 -46.48 -33.51
N PRO A 38 0.85 -47.75 -33.08
CA PRO A 38 1.14 -48.10 -31.69
C PRO A 38 2.54 -47.70 -31.23
N ASN A 39 3.51 -47.58 -32.14
CA ASN A 39 4.90 -47.31 -31.78
C ASN A 39 5.21 -45.81 -31.69
N THR A 40 4.69 -45.02 -32.63
CA THR A 40 4.93 -43.56 -32.68
C THR A 40 3.80 -42.74 -32.05
N GLY A 41 2.65 -43.36 -31.77
CA GLY A 41 1.45 -42.67 -31.28
C GLY A 41 0.80 -41.74 -32.30
N GLN A 42 1.32 -41.68 -33.53
CA GLN A 42 0.82 -40.82 -34.61
C GLN A 42 -0.48 -41.36 -35.19
N VAL A 43 -1.37 -40.46 -35.60
CA VAL A 43 -2.65 -40.82 -36.20
C VAL A 43 -2.56 -40.60 -37.70
N TRP A 44 -2.87 -41.63 -38.46
CA TRP A 44 -2.85 -41.63 -39.90
C TRP A 44 -4.27 -41.76 -40.44
N ILE A 45 -4.60 -40.95 -41.43
CA ILE A 45 -5.91 -40.95 -42.07
C ILE A 45 -5.67 -41.12 -43.56
N HIS A 46 -6.34 -42.09 -44.17
CA HIS A 46 -6.23 -42.28 -45.61
C HIS A 46 -7.58 -42.08 -46.28
N THR A 47 -7.54 -41.36 -47.40
CA THR A 47 -8.64 -41.27 -48.35
C THR A 47 -8.38 -42.23 -49.51
N GLU A 48 -9.20 -42.17 -50.55
CA GLU A 48 -8.97 -42.93 -51.78
C GLU A 48 -7.74 -42.45 -52.57
N ARG A 49 -7.34 -41.18 -52.39
CA ARG A 49 -6.30 -40.53 -53.21
C ARG A 49 -5.15 -39.89 -52.42
N ALA A 50 -5.22 -39.85 -51.09
CA ALA A 50 -4.20 -39.21 -50.26
C ALA A 50 -4.08 -39.87 -48.88
N VAL A 51 -2.92 -39.70 -48.25
CA VAL A 51 -2.64 -40.12 -46.87
C VAL A 51 -2.21 -38.88 -46.08
N PHE A 52 -2.86 -38.67 -44.94
CA PHE A 52 -2.63 -37.56 -44.03
C PHE A 52 -2.04 -38.06 -42.72
N ARG A 53 -1.05 -37.32 -42.21
CA ARG A 53 -0.39 -37.59 -40.93
C ARG A 53 -0.78 -36.53 -39.91
N TYR A 54 -1.48 -36.94 -38.86
CA TYR A 54 -1.80 -36.10 -37.72
C TYR A 54 -0.80 -36.34 -36.60
N HIS A 55 -0.13 -35.27 -36.23
CA HIS A 55 0.78 -35.25 -35.10
C HIS A 55 0.12 -34.52 -33.94
N VAL A 56 -0.24 -35.28 -32.89
CA VAL A 56 -0.84 -34.70 -31.69
C VAL A 56 0.28 -34.25 -30.77
N GLN A 57 0.45 -32.93 -30.64
CA GLN A 57 1.43 -32.33 -29.74
C GLN A 57 0.73 -31.52 -28.63
N ARG A 58 1.19 -31.70 -27.39
CA ARG A 58 0.76 -30.94 -26.21
C ARG A 58 -0.77 -30.91 -26.03
N GLU A 59 -1.40 -32.08 -25.89
CA GLU A 59 -2.85 -32.20 -25.61
C GLU A 59 -3.32 -31.39 -24.39
N SER A 60 -2.43 -31.22 -23.41
CA SER A 60 -2.70 -30.44 -22.19
C SER A 60 -2.79 -28.92 -22.41
N ARG A 61 -2.47 -28.41 -23.62
CA ARG A 61 -2.34 -26.97 -23.90
C ARG A 61 -3.59 -26.16 -23.60
N ASP A 62 -4.77 -26.69 -23.89
CA ASP A 62 -6.05 -25.98 -23.73
C ASP A 62 -6.90 -26.55 -22.58
N VAL A 63 -6.35 -27.50 -21.82
CA VAL A 63 -7.02 -28.12 -20.67
C VAL A 63 -7.35 -27.09 -19.58
N TRP A 64 -6.55 -26.05 -19.44
CA TRP A 64 -6.83 -24.95 -18.51
C TRP A 64 -8.12 -24.18 -18.85
N LYS A 65 -8.45 -24.00 -20.13
CA LYS A 65 -9.70 -23.31 -20.56
C LYS A 65 -10.92 -24.11 -20.13
N MET A 66 -10.82 -25.43 -20.18
CA MET A 66 -11.88 -26.32 -19.70
C MET A 66 -12.02 -26.26 -18.19
N TYR A 67 -10.93 -26.37 -17.43
CA TYR A 67 -11.01 -26.26 -15.97
C TYR A 67 -11.54 -24.89 -15.54
N MET A 68 -11.16 -23.83 -16.25
CA MET A 68 -11.69 -22.48 -16.07
C MET A 68 -13.20 -22.41 -16.35
N SER A 69 -13.70 -23.01 -17.43
CA SER A 69 -15.15 -23.01 -17.73
C SER A 69 -15.97 -23.84 -16.75
N MET A 70 -15.36 -24.86 -16.13
CA MET A 70 -15.96 -25.66 -15.05
C MET A 70 -15.85 -25.01 -13.66
N GLY A 71 -15.25 -23.83 -13.53
CA GLY A 71 -15.04 -23.15 -12.25
C GLY A 71 -13.96 -23.78 -11.36
N LYS A 72 -13.16 -24.71 -11.88
CA LYS A 72 -12.05 -25.37 -11.18
C LYS A 72 -10.74 -24.60 -11.40
N PHE A 73 -10.66 -23.38 -10.86
CA PHE A 73 -9.55 -22.45 -11.10
C PHE A 73 -8.20 -22.97 -10.61
N GLU A 74 -8.14 -23.66 -9.46
CA GLU A 74 -6.88 -24.22 -8.93
C GLU A 74 -6.24 -25.21 -9.91
N LEU A 75 -7.02 -26.14 -10.46
CA LEU A 75 -6.54 -27.06 -11.49
C LEU A 75 -6.13 -26.29 -12.75
N ALA A 76 -6.89 -25.28 -13.17
CA ALA A 76 -6.52 -24.46 -14.33
C ALA A 76 -5.15 -23.76 -14.14
N LYS A 77 -4.86 -23.24 -12.94
CA LYS A 77 -3.55 -22.63 -12.60
C LYS A 77 -2.41 -23.63 -12.73
N GLU A 78 -2.60 -24.89 -12.36
CA GLU A 78 -1.58 -25.93 -12.49
C GLU A 78 -1.15 -26.16 -13.94
N TYR A 79 -2.11 -26.16 -14.87
CA TYR A 79 -1.84 -26.29 -16.31
C TYR A 79 -1.33 -25.01 -16.97
N CYS A 80 -1.39 -23.86 -16.27
CA CYS A 80 -0.91 -22.56 -16.76
C CYS A 80 0.48 -22.16 -16.23
N LYS A 81 1.14 -22.97 -15.40
CA LYS A 81 2.42 -22.62 -14.75
C LYS A 81 3.51 -22.15 -15.72
N ASP A 82 3.59 -22.76 -16.90
CA ASP A 82 4.61 -22.44 -17.90
C ASP A 82 4.23 -21.24 -18.80
N ARG A 83 3.04 -20.64 -18.62
CA ARG A 83 2.51 -19.59 -19.51
C ARG A 83 1.87 -18.45 -18.72
N PRO A 84 2.57 -17.32 -18.53
CA PRO A 84 2.05 -16.19 -17.77
C PRO A 84 0.77 -15.59 -18.40
N GLU A 85 0.66 -15.57 -19.72
CA GLU A 85 -0.54 -15.09 -20.43
C GLU A 85 -1.79 -15.93 -20.11
N CYS A 86 -1.65 -17.25 -20.05
CA CYS A 86 -2.76 -18.14 -19.73
C CYS A 86 -3.12 -18.04 -18.24
N MET A 87 -2.12 -17.87 -17.38
CA MET A 87 -2.34 -17.65 -15.94
C MET A 87 -3.15 -16.37 -15.68
N ASP A 88 -2.82 -15.29 -16.38
CA ASP A 88 -3.51 -14.00 -16.27
C ASP A 88 -5.01 -14.11 -16.61
N ILE A 89 -5.34 -14.80 -17.70
CA ILE A 89 -6.73 -15.04 -18.11
C ILE A 89 -7.50 -15.86 -17.06
N VAL A 90 -6.87 -16.90 -16.50
CA VAL A 90 -7.48 -17.73 -15.45
C VAL A 90 -7.75 -16.90 -14.20
N LEU A 91 -6.78 -16.09 -13.76
CA LEU A 91 -6.91 -15.22 -12.60
C LEU A 91 -7.99 -14.15 -12.81
N ALA A 92 -8.07 -13.54 -14.00
CA ALA A 92 -9.11 -12.57 -14.33
C ALA A 92 -10.50 -13.21 -14.28
N LYS A 93 -10.65 -14.44 -14.80
CA LYS A 93 -11.92 -15.16 -14.78
C LYS A 93 -12.32 -15.63 -13.38
N GLU A 94 -11.36 -16.07 -12.58
CA GLU A 94 -11.55 -16.40 -11.16
C GLU A 94 -11.99 -15.17 -10.37
N ALA A 95 -11.31 -14.03 -10.57
CA ALA A 95 -11.64 -12.78 -9.93
C ALA A 95 -13.07 -12.32 -10.28
N GLU A 96 -13.47 -12.45 -11.55
CA GLU A 96 -14.82 -12.18 -12.02
C GLU A 96 -15.85 -13.09 -11.35
N HIS A 97 -15.57 -14.39 -11.28
CA HIS A 97 -16.45 -15.36 -10.64
C HIS A 97 -16.62 -15.07 -9.13
N CYS A 98 -15.53 -14.72 -8.43
CA CYS A 98 -15.59 -14.31 -7.03
C CYS A 98 -16.37 -13.00 -6.85
N PHE A 99 -16.23 -12.05 -7.78
CA PHE A 99 -16.98 -10.79 -7.76
C PHE A 99 -18.49 -11.04 -7.89
N GLN A 100 -18.90 -11.87 -8.84
CA GLN A 100 -20.31 -12.23 -9.06
C GLN A 100 -20.92 -12.96 -7.86
N ASN A 101 -20.12 -13.77 -7.17
CA ASN A 101 -20.50 -14.47 -5.95
C ASN A 101 -20.42 -13.60 -4.67
N LYS A 102 -20.26 -12.28 -4.80
CA LYS A 102 -20.15 -11.30 -3.69
C LYS A 102 -18.94 -11.52 -2.77
N LYS A 103 -17.95 -12.30 -3.20
CA LYS A 103 -16.68 -12.52 -2.49
C LYS A 103 -15.66 -11.45 -2.91
N TYR A 104 -15.94 -10.20 -2.56
CA TYR A 104 -15.19 -9.05 -3.09
C TYR A 104 -13.72 -9.03 -2.66
N LYS A 105 -13.40 -9.42 -1.41
CA LYS A 105 -11.99 -9.47 -0.94
C LYS A 105 -11.14 -10.50 -1.68
N GLU A 106 -11.69 -11.67 -1.96
CA GLU A 106 -11.00 -12.72 -2.75
C GLU A 106 -10.81 -12.27 -4.19
N SER A 107 -11.85 -11.65 -4.76
CA SER A 107 -11.81 -11.05 -6.09
C SER A 107 -10.69 -9.99 -6.21
N ALA A 108 -10.60 -9.09 -5.23
CA ALA A 108 -9.57 -8.05 -5.17
C ALA A 108 -8.14 -8.62 -5.17
N LYS A 109 -7.90 -9.67 -4.37
CA LYS A 109 -6.59 -10.37 -4.33
C LYS A 109 -6.23 -10.98 -5.67
N CYS A 110 -7.20 -11.55 -6.38
CA CYS A 110 -6.98 -12.15 -7.70
C CYS A 110 -6.73 -11.08 -8.77
N TYR A 111 -7.56 -10.04 -8.86
CA TYR A 111 -7.37 -8.92 -9.78
C TYR A 111 -6.05 -8.17 -9.54
N ALA A 112 -5.55 -8.13 -8.30
CA ALA A 112 -4.26 -7.51 -8.02
C ALA A 112 -3.08 -8.21 -8.72
N LEU A 113 -3.21 -9.50 -9.04
CA LEU A 113 -2.20 -10.29 -9.74
C LEU A 113 -2.32 -10.21 -11.26
N THR A 114 -3.43 -9.70 -11.80
CA THR A 114 -3.66 -9.63 -13.24
C THR A 114 -3.05 -8.39 -13.90
N GLN A 115 -2.92 -8.43 -15.22
CA GLN A 115 -2.47 -7.34 -16.11
C GLN A 115 -3.63 -6.53 -16.70
N ASN A 116 -4.85 -6.71 -16.18
CA ASN A 116 -6.00 -5.91 -16.58
C ASN A 116 -5.80 -4.43 -16.26
N TYR A 117 -6.54 -3.57 -16.98
CA TYR A 117 -6.53 -2.13 -16.76
C TYR A 117 -6.91 -1.80 -15.31
N PHE A 118 -6.04 -1.03 -14.65
CA PHE A 118 -6.16 -0.72 -13.23
C PHE A 118 -7.45 0.07 -12.95
N GLU A 119 -7.74 1.04 -13.80
CA GLU A 119 -8.86 1.95 -13.72
C GLU A 119 -10.20 1.20 -13.83
N GLU A 120 -10.28 0.23 -14.74
CA GLU A 120 -11.47 -0.60 -14.93
C GLU A 120 -11.80 -1.39 -13.66
N ILE A 121 -10.80 -2.06 -13.07
CA ILE A 121 -10.98 -2.83 -11.84
C ILE A 121 -11.32 -1.92 -10.66
N ALA A 122 -10.61 -0.80 -10.53
CA ALA A 122 -10.85 0.13 -9.44
C ALA A 122 -12.27 0.72 -9.51
N LEU A 123 -12.71 1.16 -10.69
CA LEU A 123 -14.06 1.66 -10.93
C LEU A 123 -15.11 0.61 -10.59
N LYS A 124 -14.88 -0.65 -10.96
CA LYS A 124 -15.78 -1.76 -10.64
C LYS A 124 -16.02 -1.94 -9.14
N PHE A 125 -14.99 -1.79 -8.29
CA PHE A 125 -15.15 -1.84 -6.83
C PHE A 125 -15.82 -0.59 -6.26
N ILE A 126 -15.55 0.58 -6.84
CA ILE A 126 -16.20 1.85 -6.47
C ILE A 126 -17.71 1.80 -6.76
N GLU A 127 -18.11 1.36 -7.95
CA GLU A 127 -19.53 1.22 -8.34
C GLU A 127 -20.28 0.23 -7.45
N ALA A 128 -19.62 -0.85 -7.03
CA ALA A 128 -20.19 -1.82 -6.09
C ALA A 128 -20.21 -1.35 -4.63
N LYS A 129 -19.68 -0.15 -4.34
CA LYS A 129 -19.52 0.42 -2.99
C LYS A 129 -18.74 -0.51 -2.04
N GLN A 130 -17.75 -1.23 -2.57
CA GLN A 130 -16.94 -2.20 -1.82
C GLN A 130 -15.57 -1.62 -1.49
N GLU A 131 -15.53 -0.68 -0.55
CA GLU A 131 -14.30 0.02 -0.15
C GLU A 131 -13.24 -0.92 0.42
N GLU A 132 -13.62 -1.91 1.25
CA GLU A 132 -12.65 -2.86 1.82
C GLU A 132 -11.94 -3.68 0.75
N ALA A 133 -12.68 -4.07 -0.28
CA ALA A 133 -12.12 -4.84 -1.39
C ALA A 133 -11.22 -3.97 -2.26
N LEU A 134 -11.58 -2.70 -2.45
CA LEU A 134 -10.71 -1.74 -3.13
C LEU A 134 -9.40 -1.55 -2.37
N MET A 135 -9.44 -1.34 -1.05
CA MET A 135 -8.22 -1.23 -0.24
C MET A 135 -7.33 -2.48 -0.36
N GLU A 136 -7.91 -3.68 -0.28
CA GLU A 136 -7.17 -4.94 -0.46
C GLU A 136 -6.53 -5.04 -1.85
N PHE A 137 -7.25 -4.64 -2.90
CA PHE A 137 -6.73 -4.58 -4.27
C PHE A 137 -5.53 -3.63 -4.38
N LEU A 138 -5.67 -2.41 -3.84
CA LEU A 138 -4.62 -1.38 -3.88
C LEU A 138 -3.40 -1.79 -3.04
N LEU A 139 -3.58 -2.36 -1.84
CA LEU A 139 -2.49 -2.87 -1.01
C LEU A 139 -1.72 -3.99 -1.72
N LYS A 140 -2.45 -4.92 -2.34
CA LYS A 140 -1.82 -6.04 -3.04
C LYS A 140 -1.11 -5.56 -4.31
N LYS A 141 -1.69 -4.64 -5.07
CA LYS A 141 -1.02 -3.97 -6.20
C LYS A 141 0.23 -3.23 -5.74
N LEU A 142 0.14 -2.42 -4.69
CA LEU A 142 1.27 -1.70 -4.10
C LEU A 142 2.38 -2.66 -3.70
N SER A 143 2.07 -3.86 -3.18
CA SER A 143 3.04 -4.90 -2.80
C SER A 143 3.71 -5.60 -4.00
N ASN A 144 3.11 -5.55 -5.19
CA ASN A 144 3.64 -6.18 -6.40
C ASN A 144 4.44 -5.22 -7.28
N LEU A 145 4.33 -3.90 -7.07
CA LEU A 145 5.12 -2.90 -7.80
C LEU A 145 6.62 -3.05 -7.55
N LYS A 146 7.43 -2.62 -8.51
CA LYS A 146 8.89 -2.55 -8.35
C LYS A 146 9.27 -1.22 -7.67
N SER A 147 10.40 -1.20 -6.97
CA SER A 147 10.93 0.03 -6.34
C SER A 147 11.29 1.13 -7.35
N SER A 148 11.43 0.79 -8.64
CA SER A 148 11.63 1.74 -9.73
C SER A 148 10.37 2.57 -10.05
N GLU A 149 9.17 2.09 -9.72
CA GLU A 149 7.89 2.68 -10.12
C GLU A 149 7.44 3.77 -9.14
N LYS A 150 8.31 4.74 -8.86
CA LYS A 150 8.12 5.74 -7.79
C LYS A 150 6.81 6.55 -7.89
N ILE A 151 6.39 6.90 -9.11
CA ILE A 151 5.15 7.66 -9.35
C ILE A 151 3.91 6.84 -8.98
N GLN A 152 3.85 5.58 -9.43
CA GLN A 152 2.73 4.68 -9.15
C GLN A 152 2.66 4.37 -7.65
N VAL A 153 3.81 4.11 -7.02
CA VAL A 153 3.91 3.92 -5.56
C VAL A 153 3.39 5.15 -4.83
N THR A 154 3.75 6.36 -5.27
CA THR A 154 3.26 7.62 -4.68
C THR A 154 1.75 7.74 -4.82
N LEU A 155 1.21 7.59 -6.02
CA LEU A 155 -0.22 7.72 -6.28
C LEU A 155 -1.03 6.72 -5.42
N LEU A 156 -0.62 5.45 -5.42
CA LEU A 156 -1.28 4.41 -4.62
C LEU A 156 -1.16 4.65 -3.12
N THR A 157 0.00 5.13 -2.65
CA THR A 157 0.21 5.42 -1.22
C THR A 157 -0.66 6.59 -0.77
N THR A 158 -0.71 7.66 -1.55
CA THR A 158 -1.57 8.82 -1.28
C THR A 158 -3.05 8.42 -1.29
N TRP A 159 -3.47 7.63 -2.29
CA TRP A 159 -4.86 7.18 -2.37
C TRP A 159 -5.23 6.23 -1.23
N LEU A 160 -4.36 5.27 -0.88
CA LEU A 160 -4.58 4.41 0.28
C LEU A 160 -4.67 5.19 1.58
N THR A 161 -3.83 6.22 1.74
CA THR A 161 -3.88 7.11 2.92
C THR A 161 -5.25 7.79 3.00
N GLU A 162 -5.74 8.35 1.89
CA GLU A 162 -7.06 8.96 1.80
C GLU A 162 -8.19 7.98 2.14
N LEU A 163 -8.13 6.73 1.64
CA LEU A 163 -9.12 5.70 1.95
C LEU A 163 -9.10 5.30 3.42
N TYR A 164 -7.90 5.12 4.01
CA TYR A 164 -7.79 4.82 5.44
C TYR A 164 -8.39 5.93 6.30
N LEU A 165 -8.13 7.20 5.97
CA LEU A 165 -8.66 8.34 6.71
C LEU A 165 -10.18 8.45 6.59
N ASN A 166 -10.73 8.33 5.37
CA ASN A 166 -12.17 8.31 5.17
C ASN A 166 -12.84 7.18 5.97
N ARG A 167 -12.27 5.97 5.94
CA ARG A 167 -12.77 4.83 6.71
C ARG A 167 -12.71 5.07 8.23
N LEU A 168 -11.60 5.61 8.73
CA LEU A 168 -11.46 5.94 10.16
C LEU A 168 -12.47 6.99 10.59
N GLY A 169 -12.69 8.04 9.79
CA GLY A 169 -13.70 9.07 10.08
C GLY A 169 -15.13 8.52 10.10
N VAL A 170 -15.46 7.60 9.19
CA VAL A 170 -16.78 6.92 9.21
C VAL A 170 -16.93 6.05 10.46
N LEU A 171 -15.89 5.31 10.84
CA LEU A 171 -15.92 4.41 11.99
C LEU A 171 -15.91 5.16 13.33
N GLU A 172 -15.26 6.31 13.41
CA GLU A 172 -15.22 7.17 14.60
C GLU A 172 -16.63 7.68 14.99
N SER A 173 -17.49 7.92 13.99
CA SER A 173 -18.86 8.35 14.22
C SER A 173 -19.79 7.27 14.80
N ASP A 174 -19.38 6.00 14.78
CA ASP A 174 -20.20 4.85 15.17
C ASP A 174 -19.59 4.07 16.34
N THR A 175 -20.00 4.41 17.57
CA THR A 175 -19.51 3.77 18.82
C THR A 175 -19.76 2.26 18.86
N SER A 176 -20.68 1.72 18.05
CA SER A 176 -20.90 0.27 17.98
C SER A 176 -19.78 -0.50 17.27
N LYS A 177 -18.92 0.21 16.52
CA LYS A 177 -17.84 -0.36 15.70
C LYS A 177 -16.44 -0.10 16.24
N GLU A 178 -16.30 0.21 17.54
CA GLU A 178 -15.02 0.52 18.18
C GLU A 178 -13.92 -0.53 17.88
N ASN A 179 -14.27 -1.83 17.91
CA ASN A 179 -13.30 -2.89 17.57
C ASN A 179 -12.76 -2.76 16.13
N GLN A 180 -13.64 -2.46 15.16
CA GLN A 180 -13.24 -2.30 13.76
C GLN A 180 -12.44 -1.02 13.54
N TYR A 181 -12.76 0.04 14.31
CA TYR A 181 -11.97 1.27 14.35
C TYR A 181 -10.55 0.98 14.82
N GLN A 182 -10.39 0.29 15.96
CA GLN A 182 -9.07 -0.05 16.50
C GLN A 182 -8.27 -0.98 15.57
N GLU A 183 -8.92 -1.95 14.93
CA GLU A 183 -8.27 -2.80 13.92
C GLU A 183 -7.77 -1.97 12.72
N THR A 184 -8.65 -1.14 12.14
CA THR A 184 -8.31 -0.28 10.98
C THR A 184 -7.20 0.71 11.34
N ARG A 185 -7.24 1.30 12.54
CA ARG A 185 -6.22 2.21 13.08
C ARG A 185 -4.85 1.51 13.18
N ASN A 186 -4.83 0.29 13.70
CA ASN A 186 -3.60 -0.49 13.80
C ASN A 186 -3.06 -0.89 12.42
N GLU A 187 -3.93 -1.23 11.47
CA GLU A 187 -3.53 -1.49 10.08
C GLU A 187 -2.94 -0.26 9.42
N PHE A 188 -3.56 0.91 9.60
CA PHE A 188 -3.06 2.17 9.06
C PHE A 188 -1.69 2.55 9.65
N ARG A 189 -1.51 2.40 10.96
CA ARG A 189 -0.20 2.60 11.61
C ARG A 189 0.88 1.65 11.08
N LYS A 190 0.53 0.38 10.84
CA LYS A 190 1.45 -0.60 10.22
C LYS A 190 1.78 -0.20 8.77
N PHE A 191 0.80 0.30 8.02
CA PHE A 191 0.98 0.78 6.66
C PHE A 191 1.95 1.97 6.59
N LEU A 192 1.78 2.97 7.47
CA LEU A 192 2.67 4.13 7.58
C LEU A 192 4.09 3.73 8.03
N SER A 193 4.21 2.69 8.86
CA SER A 193 5.49 2.19 9.36
C SER A 193 6.23 1.25 8.41
N SER A 194 5.61 0.87 7.29
CA SER A 194 6.17 -0.07 6.33
C SER A 194 7.46 0.50 5.69
N HIS A 195 8.57 -0.24 5.81
CA HIS A 195 9.87 0.19 5.27
C HIS A 195 9.82 0.48 3.77
N ARG A 196 9.02 -0.29 3.03
CA ARG A 196 8.81 -0.14 1.59
C ARG A 196 8.19 1.21 1.22
N ASN A 197 7.30 1.71 2.08
CA ASN A 197 6.58 2.96 1.84
C ASN A 197 7.34 4.17 2.40
N LYS A 198 8.34 3.95 3.27
CA LYS A 198 9.05 5.00 4.00
C LYS A 198 9.69 6.05 3.08
N GLU A 199 10.38 5.65 2.02
CA GLU A 199 10.99 6.60 1.07
C GLU A 199 9.92 7.44 0.37
N CYS A 200 8.83 6.80 -0.07
CA CYS A 200 7.71 7.47 -0.72
C CYS A 200 7.02 8.47 0.20
N LEU A 201 6.72 8.05 1.44
CA LEU A 201 6.08 8.89 2.44
C LEU A 201 6.98 10.06 2.84
N PHE A 202 8.30 9.85 2.94
CA PHE A 202 9.25 10.92 3.23
C PHE A 202 9.29 11.97 2.12
N ASN A 203 9.40 11.54 0.86
CA ASN A 203 9.44 12.45 -0.29
C ASN A 203 8.14 13.26 -0.44
N ASN A 204 7.00 12.67 -0.07
CA ASN A 204 5.68 13.29 -0.17
C ASN A 204 5.12 13.77 1.17
N ARG A 205 5.98 13.97 2.18
CA ARG A 205 5.56 14.27 3.56
C ARG A 205 4.61 15.47 3.64
N ALA A 206 4.86 16.53 2.87
CA ALA A 206 4.03 17.73 2.88
C ALA A 206 2.59 17.40 2.50
N SER A 207 2.39 16.72 1.37
CA SER A 207 1.07 16.31 0.89
C SER A 207 0.36 15.35 1.85
N ILE A 208 1.08 14.38 2.41
CA ILE A 208 0.49 13.45 3.40
C ILE A 208 0.05 14.20 4.67
N HIS A 209 0.85 15.16 5.13
CA HIS A 209 0.45 15.99 6.26
C HIS A 209 -0.76 16.86 5.95
N ASP A 210 -0.83 17.45 4.76
CA ASP A 210 -1.98 18.27 4.35
C ASP A 210 -3.26 17.43 4.30
N LEU A 211 -3.17 16.18 3.85
CA LEU A 211 -4.29 15.22 3.91
C LEU A 211 -4.71 14.92 5.34
N LEU A 212 -3.76 14.57 6.22
CA LEU A 212 -4.04 14.30 7.64
C LEU A 212 -4.71 15.51 8.32
N ALA A 213 -4.23 16.73 8.02
CA ALA A 213 -4.81 17.96 8.54
C ALA A 213 -6.22 18.22 7.99
N SER A 214 -6.48 17.92 6.71
CA SER A 214 -7.82 18.09 6.12
C SER A 214 -8.88 17.17 6.71
N HIS A 215 -8.48 15.98 7.17
CA HIS A 215 -9.35 15.03 7.86
C HIS A 215 -9.49 15.32 9.36
N GLY A 216 -8.73 16.28 9.90
CA GLY A 216 -8.75 16.61 11.32
C GLY A 216 -8.11 15.54 12.22
N ASP A 217 -7.35 14.60 11.65
CA ASP A 217 -6.77 13.47 12.36
C ASP A 217 -5.46 13.85 13.06
N THR A 218 -5.60 14.52 14.21
CA THR A 218 -4.48 15.03 15.01
C THR A 218 -3.58 13.90 15.52
N GLU A 219 -4.18 12.77 15.88
CA GLU A 219 -3.45 11.63 16.43
C GLU A 219 -2.51 11.00 15.39
N HIS A 220 -3.01 10.70 14.19
CA HIS A 220 -2.19 10.12 13.14
C HIS A 220 -1.22 11.15 12.55
N MET A 221 -1.56 12.45 12.59
CA MET A 221 -0.63 13.53 12.25
C MET A 221 0.60 13.54 13.16
N VAL A 222 0.43 13.46 14.48
CA VAL A 222 1.55 13.38 15.43
C VAL A 222 2.35 12.09 15.21
N PHE A 223 1.67 10.95 15.06
CA PHE A 223 2.32 9.67 14.79
C PHE A 223 3.19 9.72 13.51
N PHE A 224 2.65 10.27 12.42
CA PHE A 224 3.35 10.40 11.15
C PHE A 224 4.54 11.38 11.25
N ALA A 225 4.38 12.50 11.96
CA ALA A 225 5.45 13.46 12.19
C ALA A 225 6.62 12.86 12.99
N VAL A 226 6.34 12.06 14.02
CA VAL A 226 7.37 11.30 14.75
C VAL A 226 8.06 10.29 13.83
N LEU A 227 7.32 9.60 12.97
CA LEU A 227 7.85 8.59 12.05
C LEU A 227 8.77 9.19 10.98
N MET A 228 8.44 10.40 10.50
CA MET A 228 9.23 11.15 9.52
C MET A 228 10.33 12.02 10.17
N GLN A 229 10.45 12.01 11.49
CA GLN A 229 11.38 12.85 12.25
C GLN A 229 11.15 14.36 12.03
N ASP A 230 9.91 14.76 11.74
CA ASP A 230 9.50 16.16 11.66
C ASP A 230 9.11 16.65 13.06
N TYR A 231 10.11 16.84 13.91
CA TYR A 231 9.91 17.26 15.30
C TYR A 231 9.40 18.69 15.43
N GLU A 232 9.59 19.53 14.42
CA GLU A 232 9.04 20.88 14.41
C GLU A 232 7.51 20.85 14.47
N ARG A 233 6.88 20.02 13.64
CA ARG A 233 5.43 19.84 13.65
C ARG A 233 4.92 19.19 14.93
N VAL A 234 5.64 18.19 15.46
CA VAL A 234 5.28 17.52 16.73
C VAL A 234 5.25 18.53 17.89
N VAL A 235 6.30 19.33 18.02
CA VAL A 235 6.41 20.33 19.09
C VAL A 235 5.37 21.43 18.89
N SER A 236 5.16 21.92 17.67
CA SER A 236 4.11 22.90 17.37
C SER A 236 2.72 22.39 17.73
N HIS A 237 2.43 21.11 17.47
CA HIS A 237 1.16 20.49 17.81
C HIS A 237 0.94 20.43 19.33
N HIS A 238 1.93 19.96 20.08
CA HIS A 238 1.84 19.92 21.54
C HIS A 238 1.72 21.33 22.15
N CYS A 239 2.41 22.34 21.60
CA CYS A 239 2.26 23.73 22.03
C CYS A 239 0.84 24.29 21.74
N GLN A 240 0.17 23.84 20.68
CA GLN A 240 -1.20 24.28 20.36
C GLN A 240 -2.28 23.64 21.25
N HIS A 241 -1.99 22.46 21.83
CA HIS A 241 -2.90 21.71 22.69
C HIS A 241 -2.59 21.89 24.19
N ASP A 242 -1.78 22.90 24.55
CA ASP A 242 -1.32 23.18 25.91
C ASP A 242 -0.48 22.06 26.58
N ASP A 243 -0.01 21.07 25.81
CA ASP A 243 0.84 19.97 26.26
C ASP A 243 2.34 20.36 26.27
N TYR A 244 2.67 21.48 26.92
CA TYR A 244 4.01 22.06 26.89
C TYR A 244 5.10 21.16 27.53
N VAL A 245 4.72 20.25 28.44
CA VAL A 245 5.64 19.28 29.06
C VAL A 245 6.10 18.23 28.05
N GLU A 246 5.17 17.69 27.26
CA GLU A 246 5.50 16.70 26.21
C GLU A 246 6.27 17.36 25.06
N ALA A 247 5.91 18.60 24.71
CA ALA A 247 6.69 19.42 23.77
C ALA A 247 8.16 19.54 24.21
N LEU A 248 8.41 19.85 25.48
CA LEU A 248 9.76 19.94 26.04
C LEU A 248 10.46 18.58 26.12
N ASN A 249 9.74 17.50 26.41
CA ASN A 249 10.28 16.14 26.39
C ASN A 249 10.76 15.74 24.99
N VAL A 250 10.00 16.06 23.95
CA VAL A 250 10.39 15.82 22.55
C VAL A 250 11.63 16.63 22.19
N LEU A 251 11.66 17.93 22.52
CA LEU A 251 12.84 18.78 22.32
C LEU A 251 14.08 18.23 23.03
N SER A 252 13.95 17.87 24.31
CA SER A 252 15.05 17.38 25.15
C SER A 252 15.62 16.04 24.70
N LYS A 253 14.80 15.18 24.08
CA LYS A 253 15.23 13.90 23.49
C LYS A 253 16.05 14.11 22.22
N HIS A 254 15.62 15.02 21.33
CA HIS A 254 16.26 15.22 20.03
C HIS A 254 17.42 16.23 20.06
N LYS A 255 17.45 17.13 21.05
CA LYS A 255 18.52 18.11 21.29
C LYS A 255 18.86 18.97 20.07
N ASP A 256 17.86 19.30 19.24
CA ASP A 256 18.02 20.18 18.09
C ASP A 256 18.03 21.65 18.53
N VAL A 257 19.20 22.27 18.44
CA VAL A 257 19.48 23.66 18.82
C VAL A 257 18.51 24.65 18.14
N LYS A 258 18.15 24.43 16.87
CA LYS A 258 17.28 25.35 16.13
C LYS A 258 15.84 25.32 16.65
N LEU A 259 15.33 24.13 16.97
CA LEU A 259 13.98 23.95 17.51
C LEU A 259 13.88 24.53 18.92
N PHE A 260 14.93 24.37 19.74
CA PHE A 260 14.99 25.04 21.04
C PHE A 260 14.84 26.56 20.89
N TYR A 261 15.63 27.23 20.05
CA TYR A 261 15.47 28.69 19.88
C TYR A 261 14.08 29.11 19.40
N LYS A 262 13.49 28.35 18.47
CA LYS A 262 12.17 28.67 17.91
C LYS A 262 11.04 28.56 18.93
N PHE A 263 11.04 27.50 19.74
CA PHE A 263 9.95 27.22 20.69
C PHE A 263 10.22 27.75 22.11
N SER A 264 11.45 28.15 22.42
CA SER A 264 11.85 28.73 23.71
C SER A 264 10.97 29.91 24.17
N PRO A 265 10.60 30.90 23.33
CA PRO A 265 9.76 32.01 23.78
C PRO A 265 8.39 31.56 24.28
N VAL A 266 7.75 30.62 23.58
CA VAL A 266 6.43 30.09 23.91
C VAL A 266 6.50 29.23 25.17
N LEU A 267 7.48 28.32 25.23
CA LEU A 267 7.64 27.41 26.36
C LEU A 267 8.05 28.15 27.64
N MET A 268 8.88 29.20 27.53
CA MET A 268 9.31 29.99 28.69
C MET A 268 8.15 30.74 29.33
N GLN A 269 7.18 31.22 28.55
CA GLN A 269 5.99 31.89 29.08
C GLN A 269 5.10 30.95 29.90
N GLN A 270 5.01 29.68 29.51
CA GLN A 270 4.08 28.72 30.10
C GLN A 270 4.72 27.80 31.16
N ILE A 271 5.92 27.26 30.90
CA ILE A 271 6.64 26.33 31.80
C ILE A 271 8.11 26.74 31.98
N PRO A 272 8.39 27.87 32.65
CA PRO A 272 9.74 28.41 32.76
C PRO A 272 10.72 27.52 33.52
N LYS A 273 10.27 26.87 34.60
CA LYS A 273 11.14 26.05 35.45
C LYS A 273 11.71 24.84 34.70
N ASN A 274 10.83 24.07 34.05
CA ASN A 274 11.25 22.88 33.30
C ASN A 274 12.10 23.26 32.08
N VAL A 275 11.77 24.38 31.43
CA VAL A 275 12.54 24.90 30.27
C VAL A 275 13.97 25.28 30.69
N VAL A 276 14.13 25.99 31.81
CA VAL A 276 15.45 26.34 32.35
C VAL A 276 16.24 25.09 32.75
N ASP A 277 15.60 24.10 33.39
CA ASP A 277 16.24 22.81 33.70
C ASP A 277 16.70 22.08 32.40
N ALA A 278 15.91 22.15 31.33
CA ALA A 278 16.26 21.58 30.04
C ALA A 278 17.39 22.36 29.34
N TRP A 279 17.42 23.70 29.44
CA TRP A 279 18.52 24.51 28.92
C TRP A 279 19.84 24.23 29.66
N ILE A 280 19.79 24.11 30.99
CA ILE A 280 20.94 23.71 31.82
C ILE A 280 21.46 22.33 31.38
N THR A 281 20.55 21.38 31.13
CA THR A 281 20.89 20.03 30.65
C THR A 281 21.51 20.03 29.24
N MET A 282 21.13 20.98 28.39
CA MET A 282 21.70 21.17 27.05
C MET A 282 23.08 21.86 27.10
N GLY A 283 23.37 22.61 28.17
CA GLY A 283 24.67 23.19 28.47
C GLY A 283 25.25 23.99 27.30
N LYS A 284 26.50 23.67 26.91
CA LYS A 284 27.27 24.39 25.87
C LYS A 284 26.74 24.28 24.44
N ARG A 285 25.65 23.52 24.21
CA ARG A 285 25.07 23.37 22.87
C ARG A 285 24.15 24.54 22.50
N LEU A 286 23.63 25.24 23.50
CA LEU A 286 22.81 26.42 23.31
C LEU A 286 23.68 27.65 23.50
N ASP A 287 23.58 28.57 22.54
CA ASP A 287 24.15 29.91 22.63
C ASP A 287 23.20 30.77 23.46
N PRO A 288 23.65 31.24 24.65
CA PRO A 288 22.85 32.09 25.51
C PRO A 288 22.34 33.35 24.78
N LYS A 289 23.09 33.90 23.81
CA LYS A 289 22.74 35.13 23.09
C LYS A 289 21.42 35.01 22.32
N ASN A 290 21.13 33.84 21.76
CA ASN A 290 19.88 33.58 21.03
C ASN A 290 18.67 33.29 21.95
N LEU A 291 18.90 33.09 23.25
CA LEU A 291 17.87 32.85 24.26
C LEU A 291 17.51 34.12 25.05
N ILE A 292 18.35 35.16 24.98
CA ILE A 292 18.08 36.47 25.60
C ILE A 292 16.72 37.04 25.17
N PRO A 293 16.32 37.04 23.89
CA PRO A 293 15.01 37.58 23.50
C PRO A 293 13.83 36.84 24.17
N ALA A 294 13.95 35.52 24.36
CA ALA A 294 12.94 34.72 25.06
C ALA A 294 12.88 35.07 26.55
N LEU A 295 14.02 35.28 27.20
CA LEU A 295 14.14 35.70 28.59
C LEU A 295 13.64 37.13 28.84
N VAL A 296 13.90 38.06 27.90
CA VAL A 296 13.45 39.45 27.98
C VAL A 296 11.93 39.52 27.85
N ASN A 297 11.35 38.84 26.85
CA ASN A 297 9.89 38.77 26.70
C ASN A 297 9.22 38.13 27.92
N TYR A 298 9.85 37.12 28.51
CA TYR A 298 9.39 36.49 29.73
C TYR A 298 9.45 37.44 30.94
N SER A 299 10.55 38.19 31.13
CA SER A 299 10.70 39.14 32.24
C SER A 299 9.71 40.30 32.21
N GLN A 300 9.18 40.66 31.04
CA GLN A 300 8.22 41.76 30.88
C GLN A 300 6.77 41.35 31.19
N SER A 301 6.44 40.06 31.14
CA SER A 301 5.07 39.55 31.29
C SER A 301 4.82 38.79 32.60
N ALA A 302 5.84 38.63 33.45
CA ALA A 302 5.86 37.64 34.51
C ALA A 302 6.10 38.24 35.91
N GLY A 303 5.50 37.65 36.95
CA GLY A 303 5.63 38.07 38.35
C GLY A 303 6.98 37.70 39.00
N THR A 304 7.22 38.12 40.24
CA THR A 304 8.51 38.02 40.95
C THR A 304 9.11 36.61 41.01
N GLN A 305 8.26 35.57 41.04
CA GLN A 305 8.67 34.17 41.13
C GLN A 305 9.18 33.61 39.80
N GLN A 306 8.73 34.20 38.69
CA GLN A 306 9.09 33.85 37.33
C GLN A 306 10.46 34.46 36.97
N ILE A 307 10.73 35.70 37.40
CA ILE A 307 12.02 36.38 37.22
C ILE A 307 13.20 35.57 37.82
N ASN A 308 12.97 34.81 38.89
CA ASN A 308 14.01 34.00 39.55
C ASN A 308 14.57 32.89 38.66
N GLU A 309 13.79 32.29 37.76
CA GLU A 309 14.28 31.22 36.87
C GLU A 309 15.13 31.78 35.72
N ALA A 310 14.83 33.01 35.27
CA ALA A 310 15.69 33.73 34.32
C ALA A 310 17.06 34.05 34.95
N ILE A 311 17.08 34.49 36.21
CA ILE A 311 18.31 34.74 36.97
C ILE A 311 19.10 33.44 37.15
N ARG A 312 18.44 32.34 37.51
CA ARG A 312 19.07 31.01 37.67
C ARG A 312 19.76 30.53 36.39
N TYR A 313 19.15 30.76 35.22
CA TYR A 313 19.80 30.43 33.95
C TYR A 313 20.99 31.35 33.64
N MET A 314 20.88 32.65 33.92
CA MET A 314 21.99 33.59 33.73
C MET A 314 23.17 33.28 34.66
N GLU A 315 22.91 32.91 35.92
CA GLU A 315 23.94 32.43 36.85
C GLU A 315 24.64 31.20 36.31
N PHE A 316 23.90 30.21 35.78
CA PHE A 316 24.50 29.05 35.12
C PHE A 316 25.38 29.45 33.92
N CYS A 317 24.94 30.38 33.08
CA CYS A 317 25.73 30.90 31.97
C CYS A 317 27.04 31.59 32.44
N VAL A 318 27.00 32.30 33.55
CA VAL A 318 28.17 33.00 34.11
C VAL A 318 29.14 32.02 34.80
N TYR A 319 28.64 31.06 35.59
CA TYR A 319 29.48 30.17 36.40
C TYR A 319 30.00 28.93 35.65
N GLU A 320 29.19 28.30 34.79
CA GLU A 320 29.51 27.01 34.14
C GLU A 320 29.95 27.16 32.67
N LEU A 321 29.34 28.09 31.93
CA LEU A 321 29.65 28.29 30.51
C LEU A 321 30.91 29.14 30.30
N LYS A 322 31.34 29.93 31.30
CA LYS A 322 32.46 30.89 31.19
C LYS A 322 32.40 31.73 29.91
N GLU A 323 31.20 32.15 29.51
CA GLU A 323 31.02 33.12 28.43
C GLU A 323 31.48 34.49 28.96
N THR A 324 32.80 34.69 28.97
CA THR A 324 33.39 36.02 29.03
C THR A 324 33.12 36.69 27.70
N GLU A 325 32.46 37.84 27.74
CA GLU A 325 32.24 38.72 26.58
C GLU A 325 33.49 38.78 25.70
N GLN A 326 33.34 38.30 24.46
CA GLN A 326 34.09 38.78 23.30
C GLN A 326 33.11 39.15 22.19
#